data_AF-A0A820AMV8-F1
#
_entry.id   AF-A0A820AMV8-F1
#
_cell.length_a   1.000
_cell.length_b   1.000
_cell.length_c   1.000
_cell.angle_alpha   90.00
_cell.angle_beta   90.00
_cell.angle_gamma   90.00
#
_symmetry.space_group_name_H-M   'P 1'
#
loop_
_entity.id
_entity.type
_entity.pdbx_description
1 polymer ?
#
loop_
_entity_poly.entity_id
_entity_poly.type
_entity_poly.pdbx_seq_one_letter_code
_entity_poly.pdbx_strand_id
1 'polypeptide(L)'
;MLSSVFMATSSIQRIRELRDASIPKDSLLGNLLPDSSVLNYSATQLVTKLAQGQLTAQQVIKAYLKRAEFLEKEALDRAKYLDEEFKKRGGRVGPLHGLPISLKGWIKWIGRIAEDDTLIVKILYEAGAIFYVRTTEPQSLMHLECSGPIYGTTLNPFNRNLTSGGSSGGEGALLGLKASPMSIGIDIGGSIRSPAANNEVYGLRPTAFRIPVAGVMVAQMGSESIIGVLGPLARKREGINLFMKTVLDTEPWLRDPSLVPIPWRSISLNSNLNLSDDQWVPNQ
;
A
#
# COMPACT_ATOMS: atom_id res chain seq x y z
N MET A 1 14.61 11.23 -15.50
CA MET A 1 15.35 9.96 -15.59
C MET A 1 15.23 9.27 -14.24
N LEU A 2 14.23 8.40 -14.05
CA LEU A 2 14.06 7.56 -12.85
C LEU A 2 14.99 6.35 -13.02
N SER A 3 16.29 6.57 -12.86
CA SER A 3 17.31 5.52 -12.98
C SER A 3 17.63 4.98 -11.59
N SER A 4 17.46 3.66 -11.41
CA SER A 4 17.99 2.79 -10.34
C SER A 4 17.34 2.76 -8.94
N VAL A 5 16.05 3.08 -8.79
CA VAL A 5 15.42 3.33 -7.46
C VAL A 5 15.08 2.08 -6.63
N PHE A 6 15.32 0.86 -7.10
CA PHE A 6 14.94 -0.35 -6.36
C PHE A 6 16.01 -1.44 -6.35
N MET A 7 17.17 -1.15 -5.77
CA MET A 7 18.22 -2.14 -5.56
C MET A 7 17.88 -3.07 -4.40
N ALA A 8 17.55 -4.34 -4.70
CA ALA A 8 17.49 -5.43 -3.73
C ALA A 8 18.55 -6.48 -4.10
N THR A 9 19.81 -6.19 -3.81
CA THR A 9 20.89 -7.17 -3.82
C THR A 9 21.17 -7.63 -2.40
N SER A 10 20.61 -8.78 -2.00
CA SER A 10 21.14 -9.53 -0.87
C SER A 10 20.64 -10.97 -0.90
N SER A 11 21.57 -11.91 -0.74
CA SER A 11 21.28 -13.34 -0.53
C SER A 11 20.37 -13.53 0.69
N ILE A 12 19.66 -14.67 0.78
CA ILE A 12 18.84 -15.04 1.97
C ILE A 12 19.65 -14.88 3.26
N GLN A 13 20.94 -15.21 3.21
CA GLN A 13 21.86 -15.06 4.34
C GLN A 13 22.07 -13.59 4.72
N ARG A 14 22.25 -12.69 3.76
CA ARG A 14 22.38 -11.25 4.03
C ARG A 14 21.06 -10.62 4.51
N ILE A 15 19.90 -11.10 4.06
CA ILE A 15 18.59 -10.67 4.59
C ILE A 15 18.43 -11.13 6.04
N ARG A 16 18.86 -12.36 6.36
CA ARG A 16 18.89 -12.88 7.74
C ARG A 16 19.88 -12.12 8.61
N GLU A 17 21.06 -11.78 8.11
CA GLU A 17 22.02 -10.91 8.80
C GLU A 17 21.46 -9.52 9.07
N LEU A 18 20.70 -8.92 8.13
CA LEU A 18 20.03 -7.63 8.35
C LEU A 18 18.88 -7.73 9.37
N ARG A 19 18.20 -8.89 9.43
CA ARG A 19 17.16 -9.17 10.42
C ARG A 19 17.74 -9.44 11.82
N ASP A 20 18.86 -10.16 11.88
CA ASP A 20 19.47 -10.67 13.11
C ASP A 20 20.56 -9.70 13.64
N ALA A 21 21.04 -8.76 12.83
CA ALA A 21 21.72 -7.57 13.31
C ALA A 21 20.72 -6.81 14.19
N SER A 22 20.89 -6.93 15.50
CA SER A 22 20.11 -6.21 16.49
C SER A 22 20.24 -4.71 16.23
N ILE A 23 19.26 -4.16 15.53
CA ILE A 23 19.04 -2.73 15.44
C ILE A 23 18.79 -2.29 16.88
N PRO A 24 19.62 -1.38 17.45
CA PRO A 24 19.47 -0.98 18.83
C PRO A 24 18.04 -0.45 19.03
N LYS A 25 17.24 -1.13 19.86
CA LYS A 25 15.87 -0.70 20.20
C LYS A 25 15.85 0.74 20.72
N ASP A 26 16.97 1.19 21.29
CA ASP A 26 17.15 2.50 21.89
C ASP A 26 17.58 3.59 20.90
N SER A 27 18.12 3.25 19.71
CA SER A 27 18.50 4.27 18.71
C SER A 27 17.31 4.80 17.90
N LEU A 28 16.16 4.13 17.96
CA LEU A 28 14.96 4.45 17.17
C LEU A 28 13.93 5.32 17.91
N LEU A 29 14.09 5.45 19.23
CA LEU A 29 13.22 6.25 20.10
C LEU A 29 13.91 7.49 20.67
N GLY A 30 15.19 7.69 20.35
CA GLY A 30 15.99 8.83 20.81
C GLY A 30 15.58 10.16 20.17
N ASN A 31 14.84 10.98 20.93
CA ASN A 31 14.78 12.45 20.84
C ASN A 31 14.29 13.12 19.54
N LEU A 32 13.28 12.57 18.88
CA LEU A 32 12.53 13.29 17.84
C LEU A 32 11.02 13.12 18.05
N LEU A 33 10.42 13.74 19.07
CA LEU A 33 8.96 13.84 19.14
C LEU A 33 8.47 15.10 18.38
N PRO A 34 8.05 14.94 17.12
CA PRO A 34 6.81 15.56 16.67
C PRO A 34 5.66 14.56 16.79
N ASP A 35 4.60 15.07 17.38
CA ASP A 35 3.28 14.54 17.69
C ASP A 35 2.88 13.18 17.07
N SER A 36 2.78 12.15 17.92
CA SER A 36 2.23 10.83 17.58
C SER A 36 0.77 10.91 17.09
N SER A 37 0.10 12.05 17.26
CA SER A 37 -1.22 12.34 16.71
C SER A 37 -1.29 12.17 15.18
N VAL A 38 -0.19 12.41 14.45
CA VAL A 38 -0.16 12.26 12.99
C VAL A 38 -0.58 10.86 12.55
N LEU A 39 -0.16 9.83 13.29
CA LEU A 39 -0.46 8.44 13.00
C LEU A 39 -1.94 8.08 13.23
N ASN A 40 -2.71 8.92 13.92
CA ASN A 40 -4.13 8.70 14.14
C ASN A 40 -4.99 9.19 12.96
N TYR A 41 -4.49 10.08 12.11
CA TYR A 41 -5.24 10.60 10.97
C TYR A 41 -5.42 9.56 9.85
N SER A 42 -6.64 9.47 9.30
CA SER A 42 -6.90 8.71 8.08
C SER A 42 -6.11 9.27 6.89
N ALA A 43 -5.97 8.50 5.82
CA ALA A 43 -5.35 8.97 4.57
C ALA A 43 -5.99 10.27 4.05
N THR A 44 -7.32 10.39 4.12
CA THR A 44 -8.03 11.61 3.69
C THR A 44 -7.79 12.79 4.61
N GLN A 45 -7.73 12.58 5.93
CA GLN A 45 -7.38 13.62 6.89
C GLN A 45 -5.94 14.12 6.70
N LEU A 46 -4.99 13.21 6.45
CA LEU A 46 -3.61 13.57 6.14
C LEU A 46 -3.53 14.41 4.87
N VAL A 47 -4.14 13.96 3.77
CA VAL A 47 -4.16 14.72 2.50
C VAL A 47 -4.77 16.11 2.69
N THR A 48 -5.87 16.25 3.44
CA THR A 48 -6.49 17.55 3.72
C THR A 48 -5.54 18.46 4.50
N LYS A 49 -4.90 17.94 5.56
CA LYS A 49 -3.97 18.73 6.39
C LYS A 49 -2.71 19.14 5.63
N LEU A 50 -2.17 18.25 4.81
CA LEU A 50 -1.05 18.52 3.91
C LEU A 50 -1.43 19.58 2.87
N ALA A 51 -2.62 19.47 2.25
CA ALA A 51 -3.10 20.45 1.28
C ALA A 51 -3.34 21.85 1.89
N GLN A 52 -3.73 21.92 3.16
CA GLN A 52 -3.93 23.16 3.90
C GLN A 52 -2.62 23.73 4.51
N GLY A 53 -1.48 23.06 4.32
CA GLY A 53 -0.21 23.46 4.94
C GLY A 53 -0.16 23.31 6.46
N GLN A 54 -1.13 22.61 7.07
CA GLN A 54 -1.15 22.34 8.52
C GLN A 54 -0.11 21.29 8.93
N LEU A 55 0.25 20.41 7.99
CA LEU A 55 1.33 19.43 8.13
C LEU A 55 2.25 19.54 6.90
N THR A 56 3.53 19.26 7.09
CA THR A 56 4.48 19.08 5.99
C THR A 56 4.67 17.60 5.65
N ALA A 57 5.06 17.31 4.42
CA ALA A 57 5.38 15.94 3.99
C ALA A 57 6.51 15.35 4.86
N GLN A 58 7.51 16.15 5.23
CA GLN A 58 8.58 15.70 6.12
C GLN A 58 8.09 15.36 7.54
N GLN A 59 7.16 16.14 8.11
CA GLN A 59 6.57 15.82 9.41
C GLN A 59 5.83 14.48 9.36
N VAL A 60 5.04 14.27 8.30
CA VAL A 60 4.25 13.06 8.13
C VAL A 60 5.17 11.85 7.94
N ILE A 61 6.10 11.87 7.00
CA ILE A 61 6.92 10.69 6.70
C ILE A 61 7.82 10.29 7.87
N LYS A 62 8.38 11.25 8.60
CA LYS A 62 9.21 10.98 9.79
C LYS A 62 8.41 10.30 10.89
N ALA A 63 7.09 10.52 10.99
CA ALA A 63 6.25 9.81 11.94
C ALA A 63 6.07 8.33 11.55
N TYR A 64 5.93 8.05 10.25
CA TYR A 64 5.74 6.69 9.73
C TYR A 64 7.01 5.85 9.70
N LEU A 65 8.16 6.45 9.36
CA LEU A 65 9.46 5.77 9.34
C LEU A 65 9.89 5.23 10.71
N LYS A 66 9.39 5.80 11.81
CA LYS A 66 9.59 5.27 13.17
C LYS A 66 8.96 3.90 13.41
N ARG A 67 8.02 3.47 12.56
CA ARG A 67 7.31 2.18 12.69
C ARG A 67 7.66 1.20 11.58
N ALA A 68 8.45 1.62 10.60
CA ALA A 68 8.83 0.82 9.45
C ALA A 68 10.13 1.35 8.84
N GLU A 69 11.14 0.49 8.77
CA GLU A 69 12.50 0.86 8.34
C GLU A 69 12.85 0.21 7.01
N PHE A 70 12.41 0.82 5.90
CA PHE A 70 12.89 0.54 4.56
C PHE A 70 12.82 1.84 3.74
N LEU A 71 13.68 2.05 2.73
CA LEU A 71 13.60 3.23 1.83
C LEU A 71 13.61 4.61 2.53
N GLU A 72 14.22 4.73 3.71
CA GLU A 72 14.17 5.94 4.53
C GLU A 72 14.69 7.17 3.76
N LYS A 73 15.85 7.01 3.11
CA LYS A 73 16.48 8.11 2.37
C LYS A 73 15.58 8.60 1.25
N GLU A 74 15.06 7.69 0.43
CA GLU A 74 14.18 8.01 -0.70
C GLU A 74 12.89 8.67 -0.24
N ALA A 75 12.31 8.19 0.86
CA ALA A 75 11.10 8.74 1.44
C ALA A 75 11.31 10.17 1.98
N LEU A 76 12.43 10.42 2.66
CA LEU A 76 12.82 11.75 3.16
C LEU A 76 13.15 12.71 2.02
N ASP A 77 13.89 12.27 1.00
CA ASP A 77 14.21 13.07 -0.19
C ASP A 77 12.94 13.47 -0.95
N ARG A 78 12.01 12.52 -1.14
CA ARG A 78 10.70 12.79 -1.75
C ARG A 78 9.88 13.76 -0.92
N ALA A 79 9.84 13.60 0.40
CA ALA A 79 9.13 14.51 1.29
C ALA A 79 9.68 15.93 1.21
N LYS A 80 11.02 16.09 1.21
CA LYS A 80 11.68 17.38 1.04
C LYS A 80 11.32 18.03 -0.30
N TYR A 81 11.38 17.28 -1.40
CA TYR A 81 10.97 17.76 -2.72
C TYR A 81 9.51 18.26 -2.71
N LEU A 82 8.60 17.49 -2.12
CA LEU A 82 7.18 17.87 -2.05
C LEU A 82 6.98 19.16 -1.24
N ASP A 83 7.64 19.30 -0.09
CA ASP A 83 7.58 20.51 0.73
C ASP A 83 8.12 21.75 -0.03
N GLU A 84 9.20 21.59 -0.80
CA GLU A 84 9.76 22.66 -1.64
C GLU A 84 8.80 23.05 -2.78
N GLU A 85 8.23 22.08 -3.48
CA GLU A 85 7.27 22.33 -4.55
C GLU A 85 5.99 22.96 -4.02
N PHE A 86 5.53 22.59 -2.82
CA PHE A 86 4.39 23.22 -2.18
C PHE A 86 4.60 24.72 -2.00
N LYS A 87 5.79 25.12 -1.52
CA LYS A 87 6.18 26.52 -1.36
C LYS A 87 6.28 27.26 -2.69
N LYS A 88 6.92 26.65 -3.70
CA LYS A 88 7.10 27.28 -5.02
C LYS A 88 5.80 27.50 -5.77
N ARG A 89 4.86 26.53 -5.71
CA ARG A 89 3.60 26.57 -6.45
C ARG A 89 2.48 27.26 -5.68
N GLY A 90 2.65 27.48 -4.38
CA GLY A 90 1.58 27.93 -3.49
C GLY A 90 0.51 26.86 -3.23
N GLY A 91 0.84 25.58 -3.36
CA GLY A 91 -0.12 24.49 -3.18
C GLY A 91 0.39 23.09 -3.53
N ARG A 92 -0.49 22.09 -3.36
CA ARG A 92 -0.18 20.66 -3.55
C ARG A 92 0.30 20.30 -4.95
N VAL A 93 1.22 19.33 -5.04
CA VAL A 93 1.67 18.73 -6.31
C VAL A 93 0.59 17.89 -6.98
N GLY A 94 -0.23 17.19 -6.18
CA GLY A 94 -1.28 16.30 -6.67
C GLY A 94 -2.22 15.87 -5.53
N PRO A 95 -3.22 15.01 -5.82
CA PRO A 95 -4.24 14.64 -4.85
C PRO A 95 -3.73 13.81 -3.67
N LEU A 96 -2.54 13.22 -3.76
CA LEU A 96 -1.90 12.43 -2.70
C LEU A 96 -0.65 13.11 -2.14
N HIS A 97 -0.49 14.41 -2.36
CA HIS A 97 0.69 15.17 -1.93
C HIS A 97 1.08 14.87 -0.48
N GLY A 98 2.27 14.28 -0.32
CA GLY A 98 2.88 13.98 0.98
C GLY A 98 2.33 12.74 1.68
N LEU A 99 1.38 12.01 1.09
CA LEU A 99 0.76 10.85 1.72
C LEU A 99 1.69 9.63 1.66
N PRO A 100 2.04 9.02 2.80
CA PRO A 100 2.79 7.76 2.82
C PRO A 100 1.92 6.61 2.31
N ILE A 101 2.48 5.78 1.45
CA ILE A 101 1.84 4.55 0.94
C ILE A 101 2.83 3.40 1.08
N SER A 102 2.40 2.31 1.70
CA SER A 102 3.15 1.06 1.71
C SER A 102 2.84 0.20 0.50
N LEU A 103 3.88 -0.51 0.02
CA LEU A 103 3.79 -1.35 -1.17
C LEU A 103 4.02 -2.80 -0.79
N LYS A 104 3.15 -3.68 -1.30
CA LYS A 104 3.37 -5.12 -1.15
C LYS A 104 4.74 -5.46 -1.72
N GLY A 105 5.51 -6.26 -1.02
CA GLY A 105 6.87 -6.60 -1.40
C GLY A 105 6.89 -7.47 -2.64
N TRP A 106 6.94 -6.85 -3.82
CA TRP A 106 7.18 -7.53 -5.09
C TRP A 106 8.62 -8.00 -5.15
N ILE A 107 8.92 -9.10 -4.47
CA ILE A 107 10.22 -9.77 -4.56
C ILE A 107 10.25 -10.40 -5.95
N LYS A 108 10.62 -9.60 -6.97
CA LYS A 108 11.28 -10.15 -8.14
C LYS A 108 12.44 -10.97 -7.57
N TRP A 109 12.33 -12.29 -7.74
CA TRP A 109 13.28 -13.35 -7.38
C TRP A 109 14.55 -12.82 -6.74
N ILE A 110 14.78 -13.08 -5.45
CA ILE A 110 15.97 -12.64 -4.69
C ILE A 110 17.18 -12.44 -5.61
N GLY A 111 17.66 -11.20 -5.73
CA GLY A 111 18.72 -10.83 -6.67
C GLY A 111 18.28 -10.31 -8.04
N ARG A 112 16.97 -10.16 -8.32
CA ARG A 112 16.45 -9.54 -9.54
C ARG A 112 15.86 -8.17 -9.24
N ILE A 113 16.48 -7.14 -9.78
CA ILE A 113 16.00 -5.76 -9.67
C ILE A 113 15.03 -5.47 -10.82
N ALA A 114 13.95 -4.75 -10.54
CA ALA A 114 13.05 -4.27 -11.58
C ALA A 114 13.74 -3.17 -12.39
N GLU A 115 13.66 -3.24 -13.72
CA GLU A 115 14.22 -2.22 -14.61
C GLU A 115 13.41 -0.91 -14.59
N ASP A 116 12.12 -1.01 -14.28
CA ASP A 116 11.19 0.13 -14.29
C ASP A 116 10.06 -0.07 -13.26
N ASP A 117 9.43 1.04 -12.89
CA ASP A 117 8.29 1.10 -11.99
C ASP A 117 7.01 0.65 -12.69
N THR A 118 6.12 -0.01 -11.94
CA THR A 118 4.79 -0.39 -12.43
C THR A 118 3.93 0.85 -12.69
N LEU A 119 2.96 0.74 -13.60
CA LEU A 119 2.13 1.89 -13.97
C LEU A 119 1.37 2.45 -12.76
N ILE A 120 0.90 1.59 -11.85
CA ILE A 120 0.24 2.04 -10.62
C ILE A 120 1.17 2.83 -9.70
N VAL A 121 2.44 2.41 -9.56
CA VAL A 121 3.45 3.12 -8.75
C VAL A 121 3.73 4.50 -9.35
N LYS A 122 3.87 4.58 -10.68
CA LYS A 122 4.06 5.85 -11.40
C LYS A 122 2.90 6.80 -11.17
N ILE A 123 1.64 6.34 -11.36
CA ILE A 123 0.44 7.16 -11.16
C ILE A 123 0.38 7.75 -9.74
N LEU A 124 0.62 6.92 -8.73
CA LEU A 124 0.56 7.37 -7.33
C LEU A 124 1.73 8.30 -6.97
N TYR A 125 2.92 8.02 -7.50
CA TYR A 125 4.09 8.89 -7.33
C TYR A 125 3.82 10.27 -7.96
N GLU A 126 3.33 10.31 -9.20
CA GLU A 126 2.92 11.53 -9.91
C GLU A 126 1.82 12.29 -9.15
N ALA A 127 0.88 11.57 -8.52
CA ALA A 127 -0.14 12.15 -7.64
C ALA A 127 0.41 12.73 -6.32
N GLY A 128 1.70 12.55 -6.04
CA GLY A 128 2.40 13.15 -4.89
C GLY A 128 2.59 12.22 -3.69
N ALA A 129 2.35 10.92 -3.84
CA ALA A 129 2.57 9.95 -2.77
C ALA A 129 4.05 9.77 -2.42
N ILE A 130 4.29 9.22 -1.22
CA ILE A 130 5.61 8.85 -0.71
C ILE A 130 5.63 7.36 -0.41
N PHE A 131 6.46 6.60 -1.12
CA PHE A 131 6.71 5.20 -0.81
C PHE A 131 7.87 5.10 0.18
N TYR A 132 7.70 4.29 1.22
CA TYR A 132 8.63 4.22 2.35
C TYR A 132 8.77 2.83 2.96
N VAL A 133 8.09 1.83 2.43
CA VAL A 133 8.24 0.47 2.93
C VAL A 133 7.75 -0.53 1.89
N ARG A 134 8.45 -1.66 1.83
CA ARG A 134 7.99 -2.87 1.16
C ARG A 134 7.55 -3.86 2.23
N THR A 135 6.33 -4.37 2.11
CA THR A 135 5.76 -5.27 3.10
C THR A 135 5.95 -6.74 2.73
N THR A 136 5.83 -7.62 3.72
CA THR A 136 5.98 -9.05 3.55
C THR A 136 4.79 -9.70 2.84
N GLU A 137 5.07 -10.83 2.20
CA GLU A 137 4.10 -11.70 1.54
C GLU A 137 4.51 -13.18 1.75
N PRO A 138 3.58 -14.14 1.67
CA PRO A 138 3.92 -15.56 1.75
C PRO A 138 4.74 -16.01 0.55
N GLN A 139 5.51 -17.09 0.75
CA GLN A 139 6.21 -17.76 -0.34
C GLN A 139 5.23 -18.09 -1.47
N SER A 140 5.58 -17.66 -2.70
CA SER A 140 4.82 -17.87 -3.94
C SER A 140 3.44 -17.20 -4.05
N LEU A 141 3.05 -16.30 -3.13
CA LEU A 141 1.78 -15.55 -3.13
C LEU A 141 0.50 -16.36 -2.92
N MET A 142 0.53 -17.68 -3.08
CA MET A 142 -0.66 -18.55 -3.10
C MET A 142 -1.05 -19.06 -1.71
N HIS A 143 -1.13 -18.17 -0.72
CA HIS A 143 -1.58 -18.51 0.63
C HIS A 143 -2.31 -17.33 1.29
N LEU A 144 -3.37 -17.60 2.05
CA LEU A 144 -4.11 -16.63 2.89
C LEU A 144 -3.53 -16.52 4.32
N GLU A 145 -2.26 -16.84 4.45
CA GLU A 145 -1.39 -16.55 5.58
C GLU A 145 -0.11 -15.91 5.03
N CYS A 146 0.61 -15.13 5.84
CA CYS A 146 1.80 -14.43 5.40
C CYS A 146 3.04 -14.97 6.10
N SER A 147 3.58 -16.07 5.56
CA SER A 147 4.80 -16.71 6.05
C SER A 147 5.71 -17.14 4.89
N GLY A 148 7.02 -16.97 5.07
CA GLY A 148 8.02 -17.42 4.10
C GLY A 148 9.42 -17.50 4.68
N PRO A 149 10.34 -18.22 4.00
CA PRO A 149 11.69 -18.50 4.51
C PRO A 149 12.65 -17.30 4.54
N ILE A 150 12.26 -16.19 3.89
CA ILE A 150 13.07 -14.98 3.74
C ILE A 150 12.90 -14.06 4.96
N TYR A 151 11.66 -13.64 5.23
CA TYR A 151 11.33 -12.66 6.29
C TYR A 151 10.63 -13.30 7.49
N GLY A 152 10.33 -14.60 7.44
CA GLY A 152 9.58 -15.31 8.49
C GLY A 152 8.07 -15.10 8.39
N THR A 153 7.38 -15.30 9.51
CA THR A 153 5.92 -15.15 9.61
C THR A 153 5.56 -13.73 10.03
N THR A 154 4.64 -13.12 9.29
CA THR A 154 4.01 -11.85 9.64
C THR A 154 2.87 -12.11 10.61
N LEU A 155 3.04 -11.60 11.84
CA LEU A 155 2.08 -11.82 12.92
C LEU A 155 0.96 -10.76 12.88
N ASN A 156 -0.22 -11.15 13.33
CA ASN A 156 -1.33 -10.20 13.51
C ASN A 156 -1.02 -9.22 14.66
N PRO A 157 -1.25 -7.91 14.48
CA PRO A 157 -0.89 -6.90 15.46
C PRO A 157 -1.82 -6.85 16.68
N PHE A 158 -3.04 -7.40 16.57
CA PHE A 158 -4.00 -7.48 17.68
C PHE A 158 -3.77 -8.72 18.54
N ASN A 159 -3.31 -9.82 17.92
CA ASN A 159 -2.96 -11.04 18.64
C ASN A 159 -1.88 -11.82 17.88
N ARG A 160 -0.68 -11.90 18.45
CA ARG A 160 0.49 -12.53 17.82
C ARG A 160 0.35 -14.05 17.61
N ASN A 161 -0.67 -14.69 18.19
CA ASN A 161 -1.01 -16.09 17.96
C ASN A 161 -1.97 -16.29 16.77
N LEU A 162 -2.42 -15.22 16.11
CA LEU A 162 -3.31 -15.27 14.96
C LEU A 162 -2.58 -14.87 13.68
N THR A 163 -3.10 -15.35 12.54
CA THR A 163 -2.60 -14.97 11.22
C THR A 163 -2.93 -13.51 10.90
N SER A 164 -1.97 -12.82 10.28
CA SER A 164 -2.19 -11.51 9.65
C SER A 164 -3.02 -11.61 8.36
N GLY A 165 -3.46 -12.81 7.97
CA GLY A 165 -4.05 -13.07 6.67
C GLY A 165 -3.00 -13.04 5.56
N GLY A 166 -3.43 -13.20 4.32
CA GLY A 166 -2.50 -13.23 3.20
C GLY A 166 -3.21 -13.17 1.84
N SER A 167 -2.50 -12.98 0.74
CA SER A 167 -1.04 -12.84 0.67
C SER A 167 -0.54 -11.41 0.94
N SER A 168 -1.42 -10.41 1.05
CA SER A 168 -1.04 -9.04 1.47
C SER A 168 -1.01 -8.88 3.00
N GLY A 169 -0.52 -9.88 3.73
CA GLY A 169 -0.52 -9.89 5.20
C GLY A 169 0.33 -8.78 5.81
N GLY A 170 1.49 -8.48 5.20
CA GLY A 170 2.32 -7.34 5.59
C GLY A 170 1.60 -6.00 5.50
N GLU A 171 0.80 -5.78 4.45
CA GLU A 171 -0.03 -4.58 4.32
C GLU A 171 -1.09 -4.48 5.41
N GLY A 172 -1.83 -5.58 5.63
CA GLY A 172 -2.86 -5.64 6.67
C GLY A 172 -2.29 -5.35 8.06
N ALA A 173 -1.20 -6.03 8.42
CA ALA A 173 -0.54 -5.86 9.71
C ALA A 173 0.00 -4.44 9.90
N LEU A 174 0.61 -3.85 8.87
CA LEU A 174 1.16 -2.49 8.93
C LEU A 174 0.06 -1.43 9.11
N LEU A 175 -1.08 -1.57 8.41
CA LEU A 175 -2.25 -0.72 8.62
C LEU A 175 -2.84 -0.90 10.03
N GLY A 176 -2.97 -2.15 10.51
CA GLY A 176 -3.45 -2.45 11.86
C GLY A 176 -2.58 -1.82 12.96
N LEU A 177 -1.26 -1.79 12.75
CA LEU A 177 -0.31 -1.08 13.62
C LEU A 177 -0.35 0.45 13.48
N LYS A 178 -1.22 1.01 12.62
CA LYS A 178 -1.22 2.43 12.22
C LYS A 178 0.15 2.89 11.70
N ALA A 179 0.93 1.95 11.19
CA ALA A 179 2.26 2.17 10.62
C ALA A 179 2.18 2.39 9.10
N SER A 180 0.97 2.44 8.53
CA SER A 180 0.61 2.96 7.20
C SER A 180 -0.78 3.61 7.27
N PRO A 181 -1.07 4.67 6.50
CA PRO A 181 -2.43 5.18 6.34
C PRO A 181 -3.19 4.53 5.18
N MET A 182 -2.47 4.01 4.18
CA MET A 182 -2.99 3.44 2.94
C MET A 182 -1.95 2.54 2.28
N SER A 183 -2.42 1.48 1.66
CA SER A 183 -1.62 0.37 1.14
C SER A 183 -2.12 -0.12 -0.19
N ILE A 184 -1.29 -0.85 -0.92
CA ILE A 184 -1.69 -1.54 -2.16
C ILE A 184 -1.47 -3.04 -2.01
N GLY A 185 -2.52 -3.82 -2.19
CA GLY A 185 -2.47 -5.28 -2.24
C GLY A 185 -2.84 -5.83 -3.61
N ILE A 186 -2.80 -7.16 -3.71
CA ILE A 186 -3.19 -7.92 -4.90
C ILE A 186 -4.15 -9.00 -4.44
N ASP A 187 -5.23 -9.23 -5.18
CA ASP A 187 -6.22 -10.24 -4.87
C ASP A 187 -6.54 -11.08 -6.10
N ILE A 188 -6.23 -12.37 -6.02
CA ILE A 188 -6.72 -13.39 -6.96
C ILE A 188 -7.77 -14.28 -6.29
N GLY A 189 -7.53 -14.70 -5.05
CA GLY A 189 -8.40 -15.59 -4.27
C GLY A 189 -8.69 -15.10 -2.84
N GLY A 190 -8.67 -13.79 -2.60
CA GLY A 190 -8.92 -13.20 -1.27
C GLY A 190 -7.76 -12.40 -0.69
N SER A 191 -6.69 -12.20 -1.45
CA SER A 191 -5.43 -11.69 -0.90
C SER A 191 -5.39 -10.21 -0.51
N ILE A 192 -6.42 -9.43 -0.82
CA ILE A 192 -6.68 -8.11 -0.22
C ILE A 192 -7.68 -8.26 0.93
N ARG A 193 -8.74 -9.05 0.71
CA ARG A 193 -9.88 -9.17 1.63
C ARG A 193 -9.55 -9.91 2.93
N SER A 194 -8.79 -10.99 2.86
CA SER A 194 -8.32 -11.78 4.01
C SER A 194 -7.48 -10.93 4.98
N PRO A 195 -6.37 -10.29 4.56
CA PRO A 195 -5.60 -9.45 5.48
C PRO A 195 -6.39 -8.21 5.92
N ALA A 196 -7.32 -7.70 5.13
CA ALA A 196 -8.21 -6.63 5.58
C ALA A 196 -9.09 -7.07 6.77
N ALA A 197 -9.76 -8.21 6.63
CA ALA A 197 -10.62 -8.79 7.67
C ALA A 197 -9.82 -9.12 8.94
N ASN A 198 -8.64 -9.73 8.79
CA ASN A 198 -7.83 -10.17 9.93
C ASN A 198 -7.23 -9.02 10.73
N ASN A 199 -7.00 -7.85 10.12
CA ASN A 199 -6.32 -6.72 10.75
C ASN A 199 -7.22 -5.49 10.94
N GLU A 200 -8.54 -5.66 10.93
CA GLU A 200 -9.52 -4.62 11.22
C GLU A 200 -9.39 -3.38 10.30
N VAL A 201 -9.15 -3.61 9.01
CA VAL A 201 -9.01 -2.54 8.01
C VAL A 201 -9.91 -2.80 6.80
N TYR A 202 -10.10 -1.77 5.98
CA TYR A 202 -10.86 -1.88 4.75
C TYR A 202 -9.95 -2.37 3.63
N GLY A 203 -10.45 -3.28 2.81
CA GLY A 203 -9.79 -3.72 1.59
C GLY A 203 -10.81 -3.84 0.47
N LEU A 204 -10.48 -3.32 -0.71
CA LEU A 204 -11.31 -3.46 -1.90
C LEU A 204 -10.59 -4.31 -2.93
N ARG A 205 -11.25 -5.38 -3.38
CA ARG A 205 -10.91 -6.09 -4.62
C ARG A 205 -11.76 -5.47 -5.75
N PRO A 206 -11.19 -4.63 -6.64
CA PRO A 206 -11.94 -4.09 -7.76
C PRO A 206 -12.28 -5.17 -8.79
N THR A 207 -13.17 -4.85 -9.72
CA THR A 207 -13.34 -5.64 -10.94
C THR A 207 -12.02 -5.76 -11.70
N ALA A 208 -11.78 -6.90 -12.35
CA ALA A 208 -10.64 -7.08 -13.23
C ALA A 208 -10.58 -5.97 -14.30
N PHE A 209 -9.35 -5.64 -14.74
CA PHE A 209 -9.08 -4.58 -15.73
C PHE A 209 -9.51 -3.16 -15.32
N ARG A 210 -9.82 -2.94 -14.04
CA ARG A 210 -10.16 -1.59 -13.54
C ARG A 210 -8.95 -0.77 -13.12
N ILE A 211 -7.90 -1.42 -12.62
CA ILE A 211 -6.68 -0.79 -12.14
C ILE A 211 -5.49 -1.38 -12.92
N PRO A 212 -4.51 -0.56 -13.35
CA PRO A 212 -3.33 -1.04 -14.05
C PRO A 212 -2.60 -2.15 -13.31
N VAL A 213 -2.33 -3.25 -14.01
CA VAL A 213 -1.44 -4.32 -13.55
C VAL A 213 -0.15 -4.39 -14.38
N ALA A 214 0.03 -3.51 -15.38
CA ALA A 214 1.24 -3.48 -16.18
C ALA A 214 2.51 -3.33 -15.31
N GLY A 215 3.49 -4.22 -15.55
CA GLY A 215 4.76 -4.29 -14.82
C GLY A 215 4.71 -5.09 -13.51
N VAL A 216 3.53 -5.52 -13.06
CA VAL A 216 3.37 -6.44 -11.93
C VAL A 216 3.92 -7.82 -12.30
N MET A 217 4.69 -8.41 -11.39
CA MET A 217 5.13 -9.81 -11.50
C MET A 217 4.45 -10.68 -10.45
N VAL A 218 4.00 -11.85 -10.89
CA VAL A 218 3.41 -12.89 -10.04
C VAL A 218 4.10 -14.23 -10.32
N ALA A 219 3.91 -15.21 -9.44
CA ALA A 219 4.54 -16.53 -9.57
C ALA A 219 4.13 -17.27 -10.86
N GLN A 220 2.93 -17.00 -11.37
CA GLN A 220 2.40 -17.63 -12.59
C GLN A 220 1.77 -16.57 -13.49
N MET A 221 2.32 -16.40 -14.70
CA MET A 221 1.82 -15.49 -15.73
C MET A 221 0.98 -16.26 -16.76
N GLY A 222 0.09 -15.56 -17.47
CA GLY A 222 -0.66 -16.10 -18.61
C GLY A 222 -1.98 -16.80 -18.27
N SER A 223 -2.38 -16.85 -17.00
CA SER A 223 -3.73 -17.33 -16.63
C SER A 223 -4.77 -16.25 -16.91
N GLU A 224 -5.76 -16.57 -17.72
CA GLU A 224 -6.86 -15.65 -18.09
C GLU A 224 -8.18 -16.02 -17.40
N SER A 225 -8.32 -17.23 -16.87
CA SER A 225 -9.58 -17.71 -16.27
C SER A 225 -9.92 -17.04 -14.94
N ILE A 226 -8.91 -16.78 -14.09
CA ILE A 226 -9.08 -16.10 -12.80
C ILE A 226 -8.03 -14.99 -12.70
N ILE A 227 -8.48 -13.77 -12.93
CA ILE A 227 -7.59 -12.62 -13.04
C ILE A 227 -7.31 -12.03 -11.65
N GLY A 228 -6.03 -11.91 -11.32
CA GLY A 228 -5.57 -11.18 -10.16
C GLY A 228 -5.69 -9.67 -10.37
N VAL A 229 -6.11 -8.95 -9.34
CA VAL A 229 -6.34 -7.50 -9.41
C VAL A 229 -5.54 -6.77 -8.33
N LEU A 230 -5.12 -5.54 -8.63
CA LEU A 230 -4.63 -4.61 -7.63
C LEU A 230 -5.78 -3.85 -6.99
N GLY A 231 -5.62 -3.55 -5.70
CA GLY A 231 -6.60 -2.76 -4.98
C GLY A 231 -6.07 -2.18 -3.67
N PRO A 232 -6.75 -1.15 -3.15
CA PRO A 232 -6.33 -0.48 -1.94
C PRO A 232 -6.70 -1.25 -0.68
N LEU A 233 -5.85 -1.10 0.34
CA LEU A 233 -6.23 -1.29 1.74
C LEU A 233 -6.08 0.05 2.48
N ALA A 234 -6.97 0.34 3.43
CA ALA A 234 -6.93 1.56 4.22
C ALA A 234 -7.61 1.38 5.59
N ARG A 235 -7.19 2.18 6.58
CA ARG A 235 -7.80 2.14 7.93
C ARG A 235 -9.23 2.67 8.00
N LYS A 236 -9.65 3.43 6.99
CA LYS A 236 -10.99 4.00 6.86
C LYS A 236 -11.46 3.85 5.41
N ARG A 237 -12.75 3.61 5.22
CA ARG A 237 -13.39 3.42 3.91
C ARG A 237 -13.12 4.58 2.96
N GLU A 238 -13.03 5.81 3.46
CA GLU A 238 -12.76 6.99 2.66
C GLU A 238 -11.39 6.92 1.96
N GLY A 239 -10.43 6.18 2.52
CA GLY A 239 -9.14 5.91 1.88
C GLY A 239 -9.25 5.02 0.63
N ILE A 240 -10.21 4.09 0.61
CA ILE A 240 -10.53 3.28 -0.57
C ILE A 240 -11.00 4.19 -1.71
N ASN A 241 -11.92 5.11 -1.41
CA ASN A 241 -12.41 6.08 -2.39
C ASN A 241 -11.31 7.03 -2.86
N LEU A 242 -10.46 7.52 -1.96
CA LEU A 242 -9.32 8.36 -2.30
C LEU A 242 -8.38 7.67 -3.29
N PHE A 243 -8.03 6.41 -3.05
CA PHE A 243 -7.19 5.63 -3.96
C PHE A 243 -7.86 5.42 -5.32
N MET A 244 -9.07 4.86 -5.32
CA MET A 244 -9.76 4.50 -6.57
C MET A 244 -10.01 5.73 -7.44
N LYS A 245 -10.45 6.84 -6.82
CA LYS A 245 -10.63 8.10 -7.52
C LYS A 245 -9.32 8.62 -8.08
N THR A 246 -8.26 8.68 -7.26
CA THR A 246 -6.95 9.18 -7.71
C THR A 246 -6.44 8.43 -8.93
N VAL A 247 -6.54 7.09 -8.92
CA VAL A 247 -6.03 6.28 -10.03
C VAL A 247 -6.89 6.42 -11.27
N LEU A 248 -8.21 6.49 -11.15
CA LEU A 248 -9.10 6.53 -12.32
C LEU A 248 -9.25 7.93 -12.92
N ASP A 249 -9.04 8.99 -12.13
CA ASP A 249 -8.99 10.37 -12.60
C ASP A 249 -7.80 10.62 -13.56
N THR A 250 -6.76 9.78 -13.55
CA THR A 250 -5.63 9.90 -14.48
C THR A 250 -5.87 9.22 -15.83
N GLU A 251 -7.08 8.68 -16.05
CA GLU A 251 -7.45 7.98 -17.28
C GLU A 251 -6.43 6.90 -17.68
N PRO A 252 -6.12 5.95 -16.78
CA PRO A 252 -4.99 5.05 -16.95
C PRO A 252 -5.05 4.18 -18.22
N TRP A 253 -6.25 4.00 -18.78
CA TRP A 253 -6.48 3.33 -20.06
C TRP A 253 -5.80 4.00 -21.25
N LEU A 254 -5.43 5.30 -21.16
CA LEU A 254 -4.64 5.98 -22.18
C LEU A 254 -3.16 5.53 -22.20
N ARG A 255 -2.67 4.97 -21.08
CA ARG A 255 -1.31 4.42 -20.94
C ARG A 255 -1.30 2.89 -21.01
N ASP A 256 -2.39 2.25 -20.61
CA ASP A 256 -2.58 0.80 -20.64
C ASP A 256 -3.94 0.47 -21.30
N PRO A 257 -3.98 0.25 -22.62
CA PRO A 257 -5.23 0.05 -23.36
C PRO A 257 -5.93 -1.29 -23.05
N SER A 258 -5.35 -2.14 -22.19
CA SER A 258 -6.03 -3.35 -21.69
C SER A 258 -7.11 -3.05 -20.65
N LEU A 259 -7.14 -1.82 -20.12
CA LEU A 259 -8.07 -1.41 -19.06
C LEU A 259 -9.43 -1.00 -19.61
N VAL A 260 -10.47 -1.22 -18.81
CA VAL A 260 -11.82 -0.77 -19.13
C VAL A 260 -11.92 0.75 -18.88
N PRO A 261 -12.24 1.57 -19.89
CA PRO A 261 -12.19 3.03 -19.80
C PRO A 261 -13.41 3.63 -19.10
N ILE A 262 -13.60 3.30 -17.82
CA ILE A 262 -14.71 3.79 -16.99
C ILE A 262 -14.18 4.72 -15.90
N PRO A 263 -14.52 6.03 -15.94
CA PRO A 263 -14.09 6.99 -14.94
C PRO A 263 -14.65 6.68 -13.55
N TRP A 264 -14.07 7.28 -12.52
CA TRP A 264 -14.66 7.25 -11.18
C TRP A 264 -15.94 8.08 -11.16
N ARG A 265 -17.02 7.51 -10.63
CA ARG A 265 -18.34 8.15 -10.61
C ARG A 265 -18.78 8.38 -9.17
N SER A 266 -19.24 9.59 -8.88
CA SER A 266 -20.04 9.85 -7.69
C SER A 266 -21.43 9.25 -7.91
N ILE A 267 -21.86 8.36 -7.02
CA ILE A 267 -23.19 7.76 -7.08
C ILE A 267 -24.00 8.24 -5.87
N SER A 268 -25.26 8.59 -6.10
CA SER A 268 -26.26 8.66 -5.04
C SER A 268 -26.92 7.29 -4.98
N LEU A 269 -26.82 6.63 -3.83
CA LEU A 269 -27.50 5.35 -3.65
C LEU A 269 -29.00 5.63 -3.49
N ASN A 270 -29.83 4.79 -4.14
CA ASN A 270 -31.25 4.79 -3.85
C ASN A 270 -31.47 4.37 -2.39
N SER A 271 -32.52 4.88 -1.75
CA SER A 271 -32.85 4.53 -0.36
C SER A 271 -33.16 3.04 -0.18
N ASN A 272 -33.57 2.36 -1.26
CA ASN A 272 -33.90 0.94 -1.25
C ASN A 272 -32.81 0.17 -2.03
N LEU A 273 -31.90 -0.48 -1.29
CA LEU A 273 -30.95 -1.43 -1.84
C LEU A 273 -31.46 -2.84 -1.56
N ASN A 274 -31.51 -3.68 -2.60
CA ASN A 274 -31.76 -5.10 -2.42
C ASN A 274 -30.46 -5.76 -1.95
N LEU A 275 -30.43 -6.11 -0.67
CA LEU A 275 -29.33 -6.85 -0.07
C LEU A 275 -29.79 -8.30 0.08
N SER A 276 -29.07 -9.23 -0.54
CA SER A 276 -29.19 -10.65 -0.24
C SER A 276 -28.18 -10.98 0.86
N ASP A 277 -28.64 -11.40 2.03
CA ASP A 277 -27.86 -12.29 2.85
C ASP A 277 -28.09 -13.71 2.31
N ASP A 278 -27.03 -14.50 2.15
CA ASP A 278 -27.14 -15.90 1.71
C ASP A 278 -27.75 -16.74 2.85
N GLN A 279 -28.93 -16.36 3.37
CA GLN A 279 -29.79 -17.28 4.13
C GLN A 279 -30.25 -18.34 3.16
N TRP A 280 -29.37 -19.31 2.93
CA TRP A 280 -29.70 -20.59 2.38
C TRP A 280 -30.77 -21.20 3.29
N VAL A 281 -32.02 -21.07 2.87
CA VAL A 281 -33.13 -21.83 3.45
C VAL A 281 -33.15 -23.14 2.66
N PRO A 282 -32.71 -24.29 3.23
CA PRO A 282 -32.93 -25.56 2.57
C PRO A 282 -34.43 -25.77 2.39
N ASN A 283 -34.88 -25.87 1.13
CA ASN A 283 -36.15 -26.41 0.66
C ASN A 283 -37.38 -26.21 1.57
N GLN A 284 -38.26 -25.28 1.19
CA GLN A 284 -39.71 -25.47 1.39
C GLN A 284 -40.28 -26.27 0.21
#